data_AF-A0A1I7EXL1-F1
#
_entry.id   AF-A0A1I7EXL1-F1
#
_cell.length_a   1.000
_cell.length_b   1.000
_cell.length_c   1.000
_cell.angle_alpha   90.00
_cell.angle_beta   90.00
_cell.angle_gamma   90.00
#
_symmetry.space_group_name_H-M   'P 1'
#
loop_
_entity.id
_entity.type
_entity.pdbx_description
1 polymer ?
#
loop_
_entity_poly.entity_id
_entity_poly.type
_entity_poly.pdbx_seq_one_letter_code
_entity_poly.pdbx_strand_id
1 'polypeptide(L)'
;MYIKRININFKNINEKKINNIIEEELGDEEKYLINYEISKKEKSMYLYYMMEGMFISRIARKLKEIEVIPIQVYFFKYLRKKIKKESFKCILYYSKTYYFINVHKGYLSMCYILHSINELEEVFNRIKDEGSLYVQRGIEFLEDNEENIIFLDCGGLYSEKIFL
;
A
#
# COMPACT_ATOMS: atom_id res chain seq x y z
N MET A 1 -1.86 7.46 -0.46
CA MET A 1 -0.53 7.06 0.02
C MET A 1 0.36 6.89 -1.19
N TYR A 2 1.56 7.45 -1.14
CA TYR A 2 2.56 7.32 -2.18
C TYR A 2 3.62 6.31 -1.77
N ILE A 3 4.19 5.64 -2.76
CA ILE A 3 5.22 4.61 -2.58
C ILE A 3 6.35 4.92 -3.54
N LYS A 4 7.58 4.99 -3.02
CA LYS A 4 8.79 5.18 -3.82
C LYS A 4 9.78 4.07 -3.51
N ARG A 5 10.28 3.40 -4.55
CA ARG A 5 11.37 2.42 -4.43
C ARG A 5 12.69 3.12 -4.74
N ILE A 6 13.63 3.05 -3.80
CA ILE A 6 14.94 3.69 -3.90
C ILE A 6 16.00 2.60 -3.82
N ASN A 7 16.95 2.58 -4.77
CA ASN A 7 18.07 1.64 -4.72
C ASN A 7 19.12 2.14 -3.72
N ILE A 8 19.54 1.28 -2.80
CA ILE A 8 20.42 1.65 -1.70
C ILE A 8 21.62 0.71 -1.60
N ASN A 9 22.78 1.28 -1.26
CA ASN A 9 23.97 0.51 -0.94
C ASN A 9 24.01 0.19 0.57
N PHE A 10 24.02 -1.10 0.91
CA PHE A 10 24.00 -1.54 2.30
C PHE A 10 25.29 -1.33 3.08
N LYS A 11 26.39 -0.95 2.43
CA LYS A 11 27.63 -0.66 3.15
C LYS A 11 27.41 0.51 4.13
N ASN A 12 27.37 0.18 5.41
CA ASN A 12 27.24 1.11 6.53
C ASN A 12 25.93 1.90 6.52
N ILE A 13 24.79 1.27 6.21
CA ILE A 13 23.47 1.90 6.39
C ILE A 13 23.19 2.06 7.89
N ASN A 14 22.79 3.27 8.27
CA ASN A 14 22.38 3.64 9.61
C ASN A 14 21.25 4.66 9.51
N GLU A 15 20.63 4.96 10.65
CA GLU A 15 19.48 5.87 10.72
C GLU A 15 19.77 7.25 10.14
N LYS A 16 20.96 7.80 10.41
CA LYS A 16 21.40 9.09 9.83
C LYS A 16 21.41 9.07 8.30
N LYS A 17 21.93 8.01 7.67
CA LYS A 17 21.91 7.89 6.20
C LYS A 17 20.51 7.72 5.65
N ILE A 18 19.64 7.03 6.38
CA ILE A 18 18.25 6.86 5.96
C ILE A 18 17.54 8.21 5.96
N ASN A 19 17.70 9.01 7.01
CA ASN A 19 17.11 10.36 7.07
C ASN A 19 17.65 11.25 5.94
N ASN A 20 18.96 11.21 5.66
CA ASN A 20 19.50 11.94 4.51
C ASN A 20 18.86 11.51 3.18
N ILE A 21 18.63 10.21 2.96
CA ILE A 21 17.93 9.73 1.75
C ILE A 21 16.51 10.27 1.72
N ILE A 22 15.79 10.27 2.85
CA ILE A 22 14.42 10.78 2.92
C ILE A 22 14.37 12.28 2.60
N GLU A 23 15.26 13.06 3.20
CA GLU A 23 15.41 14.50 2.96
C GLU A 23 15.78 14.80 1.50
N GLU A 24 16.69 14.03 0.90
CA GLU A 24 17.03 14.16 -0.54
C GLU A 24 15.83 13.85 -1.45
N GLU A 25 14.99 12.88 -1.07
CA GLU A 25 13.91 12.36 -1.92
C GLU A 25 12.58 13.12 -1.77
N LEU A 26 12.30 13.69 -0.60
CA LEU A 26 11.04 14.36 -0.26
C LEU A 26 11.22 15.85 0.11
N GLY A 27 12.45 16.28 0.42
CA GLY A 27 12.75 17.62 0.91
C GLY A 27 12.35 17.79 2.37
N ASP A 28 11.47 18.75 2.62
CA ASP A 28 10.98 19.11 3.95
C ASP A 28 10.14 17.98 4.56
N GLU A 29 10.75 17.20 5.45
CA GLU A 29 10.16 16.02 6.10
C GLU A 29 8.89 16.36 6.91
N GLU A 30 8.77 17.57 7.46
CA GLU A 30 7.62 17.96 8.30
C GLU A 30 6.30 18.01 7.51
N LYS A 31 6.38 18.11 6.18
CA LYS A 31 5.21 18.09 5.30
C LYS A 31 4.61 16.70 5.14
N TYR A 32 5.33 15.65 5.53
CA TYR A 32 4.95 14.28 5.23
C TYR A 32 4.84 13.42 6.50
N LEU A 33 3.91 12.47 6.48
CA LEU A 33 3.97 11.32 7.36
C LEU A 33 4.71 10.20 6.62
N ILE A 34 5.83 9.75 7.18
CA ILE A 34 6.79 8.89 6.48
C ILE A 34 6.98 7.57 7.24
N ASN A 35 7.03 6.48 6.50
CA ASN A 35 7.46 5.17 6.98
C ASN A 35 8.31 4.50 5.89
N TYR A 36 9.15 3.54 6.26
CA TYR A 36 9.98 2.85 5.29
C TYR A 36 10.27 1.40 5.67
N GLU A 37 10.53 0.59 4.64
CA GLU A 37 11.00 -0.79 4.78
C GLU A 37 12.25 -1.02 3.94
N ILE A 38 13.19 -1.81 4.48
CA ILE A 38 14.46 -2.11 3.83
C ILE A 38 14.47 -3.58 3.36
N SER A 39 14.76 -3.79 2.08
CA SER A 39 14.97 -5.12 1.49
C SER A 39 16.44 -5.38 1.21
N LYS A 40 17.12 -6.12 2.11
CA LYS A 40 18.52 -6.53 1.94
C LYS A 40 18.76 -7.33 0.67
N LYS A 41 17.80 -8.17 0.29
CA LYS A 41 17.84 -9.01 -0.91
C LYS A 41 17.78 -8.15 -2.18
N GLU A 42 16.86 -7.19 -2.22
CA GLU A 42 16.65 -6.36 -3.42
C GLU A 42 17.58 -5.15 -3.51
N LYS A 43 18.36 -4.85 -2.46
CA LYS A 43 19.16 -3.60 -2.42
C LYS A 43 18.30 -2.37 -2.63
N SER A 44 17.11 -2.39 -2.02
CA SER A 44 16.14 -1.31 -2.14
C SER A 44 15.51 -0.96 -0.80
N MET A 45 15.17 0.31 -0.66
CA MET A 45 14.31 0.88 0.37
C MET A 45 12.96 1.20 -0.28
N TYR A 46 11.89 0.83 0.42
CA TYR A 46 10.51 1.17 0.04
C TYR A 46 10.05 2.28 0.98
N LEU A 47 9.91 3.48 0.45
CA LEU A 47 9.47 4.67 1.16
C LEU A 47 7.97 4.84 0.98
N TYR A 48 7.24 4.86 2.10
CA TYR A 48 5.81 5.07 2.16
C TYR A 48 5.55 6.45 2.75
N TYR A 49 4.80 7.30 2.04
CA TYR A 49 4.55 8.65 2.54
C TYR A 49 3.16 9.18 2.18
N MET A 50 2.68 10.10 3.01
CA MET A 50 1.45 10.86 2.82
C MET A 50 1.72 12.34 3.08
N MET A 51 1.08 13.21 2.31
CA MET A 51 1.11 14.65 2.56
C MET A 51 0.33 15.01 3.83
N GLU A 52 0.53 16.23 4.32
CA GLU A 52 -0.09 16.81 5.52
C GLU A 52 0.46 16.30 6.86
N GLY A 53 1.74 15.93 6.90
CA GLY A 53 2.46 15.58 8.13
C GLY A 53 2.27 16.60 9.26
N MET A 54 2.36 17.90 8.95
CA MET A 54 2.10 18.99 9.90
C MET A 54 0.70 18.98 10.51
N PHE A 55 -0.35 18.69 9.72
CA PHE A 55 -1.72 18.63 10.23
C PHE A 55 -1.88 17.49 11.22
N ILE A 56 -1.36 16.31 10.88
CA ILE A 56 -1.34 15.13 11.74
C ILE A 56 -0.53 15.40 13.02
N SER A 57 0.67 15.97 12.90
CA SER A 57 1.52 16.36 14.03
C SER A 57 0.82 17.36 14.96
N ARG A 58 0.08 18.32 14.39
CA ARG A 58 -0.70 19.30 15.17
C ARG A 58 -1.84 18.66 15.94
N ILE A 59 -2.56 17.69 15.35
CA ILE A 59 -3.59 16.92 16.06
C ILE A 59 -2.95 16.06 17.17
N ALA A 60 -1.78 15.48 16.88
CA ALA A 60 -1.05 14.61 17.78
C ALA A 60 -0.44 15.31 19.01
N ARG A 61 -0.23 16.64 18.97
CA ARG A 61 0.47 17.41 20.03
C ARG A 61 -0.08 17.25 21.45
N LYS A 62 -1.33 16.82 21.62
CA LYS A 62 -1.96 16.61 22.94
C LYS A 62 -2.11 15.14 23.34
N LEU A 63 -1.69 14.22 22.46
CA LEU A 63 -1.75 12.78 22.70
C LEU A 63 -0.39 12.31 23.21
N LYS A 64 -0.39 11.38 24.18
CA LYS A 64 0.87 10.76 24.65
C LYS A 64 1.55 9.99 23.52
N GLU A 65 0.76 9.22 22.77
CA GLU A 65 1.18 8.47 21.60
C GLU A 65 -0.01 8.38 20.63
N ILE A 66 0.24 8.47 19.33
CA ILE A 66 -0.75 8.23 18.28
C ILE A 66 -0.10 7.35 17.20
N GLU A 67 -0.78 6.27 16.82
CA GLU A 67 -0.40 5.47 15.66
C GLU A 67 -1.38 5.77 14.51
N VAL A 68 -0.85 6.29 13.41
CA VAL A 68 -1.63 6.53 12.18
C VAL A 68 -1.20 5.49 11.15
N ILE A 69 -2.10 4.54 10.87
CA ILE A 69 -1.86 3.50 9.87
C ILE A 69 -2.71 3.81 8.62
N PRO A 70 -2.09 4.07 7.46
CA PRO A 70 -2.83 4.19 6.21
C PRO A 70 -3.63 2.92 5.93
N ILE A 71 -4.88 3.06 5.49
CA ILE A 71 -5.76 1.90 5.24
C ILE A 71 -5.17 0.92 4.22
N GLN A 72 -4.34 1.41 3.29
CA GLN A 72 -3.61 0.60 2.31
C GLN A 72 -2.61 -0.35 3.00
N VAL A 73 -1.95 0.09 4.08
CA VAL A 73 -1.05 -0.74 4.88
C VAL A 73 -1.84 -1.80 5.64
N TYR A 74 -3.04 -1.46 6.11
CA TYR A 74 -3.94 -2.41 6.73
C TYR A 74 -4.36 -3.51 5.75
N PHE A 75 -4.82 -3.13 4.56
CA PHE A 75 -5.18 -4.07 3.49
C PHE A 75 -4.00 -4.95 3.10
N PHE A 76 -2.80 -4.37 2.93
CA PHE A 76 -1.57 -5.12 2.66
C PHE A 76 -1.31 -6.21 3.71
N LYS A 77 -1.36 -5.87 5.00
CA LYS A 77 -1.16 -6.82 6.10
C LYS A 77 -2.21 -7.92 6.09
N TYR A 78 -3.48 -7.57 5.90
CA TYR A 78 -4.59 -8.53 5.81
C TYR A 78 -4.41 -9.49 4.62
N LEU A 79 -4.18 -8.95 3.43
CA LEU A 79 -4.05 -9.71 2.19
C LEU A 79 -2.84 -10.65 2.22
N ARG A 80 -1.71 -10.23 2.80
CA ARG A 80 -0.54 -11.11 2.98
C ARG A 80 -0.86 -12.35 3.81
N LYS A 81 -1.61 -12.21 4.90
CA LYS A 81 -2.03 -13.35 5.74
C LYS A 81 -2.96 -14.30 4.97
N LYS A 82 -3.80 -13.75 4.10
CA LYS A 82 -4.81 -14.49 3.37
C LYS A 82 -4.30 -15.21 2.12
N ILE A 83 -3.58 -14.50 1.26
CA ILE A 83 -3.10 -14.99 -0.03
C ILE A 83 -1.85 -15.86 0.12
N LYS A 84 -1.00 -15.59 1.13
CA LYS A 84 0.22 -16.35 1.44
C LYS A 84 1.19 -16.52 0.27
N LYS A 85 1.17 -15.60 -0.71
CA LYS A 85 2.18 -15.52 -1.79
C LYS A 85 3.11 -14.33 -1.57
N GLU A 86 4.37 -14.48 -1.97
CA GLU A 86 5.33 -13.37 -1.90
C GLU A 86 4.96 -12.24 -2.88
N SER A 87 4.44 -12.57 -4.05
CA SER A 87 3.98 -11.58 -5.03
C SER A 87 2.53 -11.85 -5.39
N PHE A 88 1.72 -10.81 -5.41
CA PHE A 88 0.32 -10.87 -5.83
C PHE A 88 -0.21 -9.48 -6.19
N LYS A 89 -1.22 -9.45 -7.05
CA LYS A 89 -2.03 -8.27 -7.36
C LYS A 89 -3.42 -8.48 -6.77
N CYS A 90 -4.02 -7.47 -6.15
CA CYS A 90 -5.34 -7.58 -5.56
C CYS A 90 -6.18 -6.33 -5.79
N ILE A 91 -7.47 -6.53 -6.10
CA ILE A 91 -8.49 -5.49 -6.16
C ILE A 91 -9.49 -5.71 -5.03
N LEU A 92 -9.77 -4.65 -4.28
CA LEU A 92 -10.71 -4.61 -3.17
C LEU A 92 -11.65 -3.41 -3.33
N TYR A 93 -12.85 -3.50 -2.74
CA TYR A 93 -13.78 -2.37 -2.68
C TYR A 93 -14.12 -2.05 -1.23
N TYR A 94 -13.78 -0.86 -0.75
CA TYR A 94 -14.02 -0.46 0.63
C TYR A 94 -14.48 1.00 0.69
N SER A 95 -15.54 1.27 1.45
CA SER A 95 -16.06 2.63 1.68
C SER A 95 -16.21 3.45 0.38
N LYS A 96 -16.91 2.88 -0.60
CA LYS A 96 -17.16 3.50 -1.92
C LYS A 96 -15.90 3.78 -2.76
N THR A 97 -14.79 3.13 -2.43
CA THR A 97 -13.50 3.33 -3.09
C THR A 97 -12.91 1.97 -3.48
N TYR A 98 -12.40 1.86 -4.70
CA TYR A 98 -11.66 0.69 -5.14
C TYR A 98 -10.18 0.87 -4.81
N TYR A 99 -9.56 -0.23 -4.40
CA TYR A 99 -8.15 -0.28 -4.08
C TYR A 99 -7.50 -1.34 -4.93
N PHE A 100 -6.53 -0.92 -5.72
CA PHE A 100 -5.58 -1.84 -6.34
C PHE A 100 -4.33 -1.91 -5.48
N ILE A 101 -3.90 -3.12 -5.15
CA ILE A 101 -2.73 -3.41 -4.33
C ILE A 101 -1.83 -4.37 -5.09
N ASN A 102 -0.61 -3.95 -5.38
CA ASN A 102 0.44 -4.82 -5.90
C ASN A 102 1.46 -5.09 -4.79
N VAL A 103 1.68 -6.37 -4.53
CA VAL A 103 2.74 -6.85 -3.66
C VAL A 103 3.76 -7.57 -4.51
N HIS A 104 5.02 -7.18 -4.36
CA HIS A 104 6.14 -7.80 -5.07
C HIS A 104 7.20 -8.24 -4.06
N LYS A 105 7.52 -9.53 -4.05
CA LYS A 105 8.54 -10.14 -3.17
C LYS A 105 8.34 -9.80 -1.68
N GLY A 106 7.09 -9.73 -1.25
CA GLY A 106 6.66 -9.47 0.12
C GLY A 106 6.49 -7.99 0.48
N TYR A 107 6.79 -7.07 -0.44
CA TYR A 107 6.71 -5.62 -0.22
C TYR A 107 5.54 -5.01 -0.98
N LEU A 108 4.90 -4.01 -0.39
CA LEU A 108 3.88 -3.23 -1.08
C LEU A 108 4.56 -2.37 -2.14
N SER A 109 4.44 -2.75 -3.41
CA SER A 109 5.17 -2.12 -4.51
C SER A 109 4.38 -1.02 -5.19
N MET A 110 3.05 -1.16 -5.23
CA MET A 110 2.16 -0.19 -5.86
C MET A 110 0.79 -0.25 -5.20
N CYS A 111 0.16 0.92 -5.03
CA CYS A 111 -1.22 1.00 -4.58
C CYS A 111 -1.94 2.13 -5.32
N TYR A 112 -3.08 1.83 -5.92
CA TYR A 112 -3.99 2.84 -6.46
C TYR A 112 -5.26 2.91 -5.64
N ILE A 113 -5.75 4.14 -5.46
CA ILE A 113 -7.02 4.48 -4.84
C ILE A 113 -7.87 5.03 -5.97
N LEU A 114 -9.01 4.40 -6.23
CA LEU A 114 -9.79 4.63 -7.44
C LEU A 114 -11.25 4.87 -7.03
N HIS A 115 -11.87 5.88 -7.62
CA HIS A 115 -13.19 6.37 -7.17
C HIS A 115 -14.33 6.00 -8.11
N SER A 116 -14.02 5.39 -9.25
CA SER A 116 -14.99 4.96 -10.24
C SER A 116 -14.62 3.60 -10.84
N ILE A 117 -15.61 2.94 -11.45
CA ILE A 117 -15.37 1.70 -12.18
C ILE A 117 -14.46 1.95 -13.40
N ASN A 118 -14.65 3.06 -14.11
CA ASN A 118 -13.82 3.43 -15.26
C ASN A 118 -12.33 3.53 -14.90
N GLU A 119 -12.01 4.17 -13.77
CA GLU A 119 -10.63 4.22 -13.26
C GLU A 119 -10.08 2.82 -12.96
N LEU A 120 -10.93 1.92 -12.44
CA LEU A 120 -10.56 0.53 -12.19
C LEU A 120 -10.26 -0.23 -13.48
N GLU A 121 -11.10 -0.06 -14.51
CA GLU A 121 -10.91 -0.68 -15.82
C GLU A 121 -9.61 -0.21 -16.48
N GLU A 122 -9.30 1.08 -16.43
CA GLU A 122 -8.04 1.63 -16.94
C GLU A 122 -6.82 1.05 -16.21
N VAL A 123 -6.89 0.90 -14.89
CA VAL A 123 -5.82 0.25 -14.12
C VAL A 123 -5.73 -1.22 -14.49
N PHE A 124 -6.84 -1.95 -14.51
CA PHE A 124 -6.91 -3.37 -14.85
C PHE A 124 -6.29 -3.67 -16.22
N ASN A 125 -6.66 -2.88 -17.23
CA ASN A 125 -6.13 -3.03 -18.59
C ASN A 125 -4.61 -2.81 -18.68
N ARG A 126 -4.02 -2.00 -17.79
CA ARG A 126 -2.57 -1.77 -17.72
C ARG A 126 -1.80 -2.91 -17.04
N ILE A 127 -2.46 -3.74 -16.23
CA ILE A 127 -1.79 -4.69 -15.32
C ILE A 127 -2.11 -6.16 -15.60
N LYS A 128 -3.07 -6.45 -16.49
CA LYS A 128 -3.59 -7.80 -16.75
C LYS A 128 -2.55 -8.77 -17.31
N ASP A 129 -1.44 -8.28 -17.84
CA ASP A 129 -0.48 -9.11 -18.59
C ASP A 129 0.46 -9.98 -17.74
N GLU A 130 0.39 -9.94 -16.40
CA GLU A 130 1.29 -10.73 -15.55
C GLU A 130 0.61 -11.33 -14.31
N GLY A 131 0.31 -12.63 -14.38
CA GLY A 131 0.00 -13.49 -13.23
C GLY A 131 -1.45 -13.47 -12.73
N SER A 132 -1.72 -14.24 -11.67
CA SER A 132 -3.06 -14.30 -11.07
C SER A 132 -3.45 -13.00 -10.37
N LEU A 133 -4.64 -12.49 -10.68
CA LEU A 133 -5.23 -11.33 -10.02
C LEU A 133 -6.24 -11.79 -8.97
N TYR A 134 -6.08 -11.31 -7.73
CA TYR A 134 -7.02 -11.61 -6.67
C TYR A 134 -8.08 -10.52 -6.60
N VAL A 135 -9.36 -10.88 -6.64
CA VAL A 135 -10.46 -9.90 -6.66
C VAL A 135 -11.40 -10.17 -5.50
N GLN A 136 -11.82 -9.13 -4.78
CA GLN A 136 -12.88 -9.28 -3.80
C GLN A 136 -14.19 -9.68 -4.49
N ARG A 137 -14.90 -10.68 -3.97
CA ARG A 137 -16.24 -11.04 -4.46
C ARG A 137 -17.21 -9.85 -4.43
N GLY A 138 -18.07 -9.73 -5.45
CA GLY A 138 -19.06 -8.66 -5.57
C GLY A 138 -18.57 -7.42 -6.32
N ILE A 139 -17.45 -7.51 -7.05
CA ILE A 139 -17.02 -6.48 -8.00
C ILE A 139 -17.43 -6.95 -9.41
N GLU A 140 -18.67 -6.62 -9.79
CA GLU A 140 -19.41 -7.19 -10.92
C GLU A 140 -18.63 -7.18 -12.25
N PHE A 141 -18.04 -6.05 -12.65
CA PHE A 141 -17.29 -5.95 -13.92
C PHE A 141 -16.14 -6.96 -14.08
N LEU A 142 -15.56 -7.42 -12.96
CA LEU A 142 -14.44 -8.36 -12.99
C LEU A 142 -14.89 -9.82 -12.94
N GLU A 143 -16.16 -10.10 -12.64
CA GLU A 143 -16.72 -11.45 -12.64
C GLU A 143 -16.86 -12.02 -14.05
N ASP A 144 -16.92 -11.16 -15.07
CA ASP A 144 -17.06 -11.53 -16.49
C ASP A 144 -15.70 -11.74 -17.23
N ASN A 145 -14.55 -11.49 -16.60
CA ASN A 145 -13.22 -11.62 -17.21
C ASN A 145 -12.48 -12.88 -16.71
N GLU A 146 -12.67 -14.01 -17.40
CA GLU A 146 -12.47 -15.34 -16.77
C GLU A 146 -11.04 -15.91 -16.72
N GLU A 147 -10.04 -15.38 -17.43
CA GLU A 147 -8.71 -16.00 -17.39
C GLU A 147 -7.80 -15.32 -16.35
N ASN A 148 -7.49 -16.07 -15.27
CA ASN A 148 -6.53 -15.75 -14.19
C ASN A 148 -7.04 -14.90 -13.01
N ILE A 149 -8.36 -14.75 -12.85
CA ILE A 149 -8.94 -14.10 -11.67
C ILE A 149 -9.23 -15.14 -10.56
N ILE A 150 -8.79 -14.83 -9.34
CA ILE A 150 -9.08 -15.63 -8.13
C ILE A 150 -9.91 -14.77 -7.18
N PHE A 151 -11.16 -15.18 -6.95
CA PHE A 151 -12.05 -14.44 -6.05
C PHE A 151 -11.78 -14.71 -4.56
N LEU A 152 -11.86 -13.67 -3.74
CA LEU A 152 -11.61 -13.70 -2.30
C LEU A 152 -12.76 -13.09 -1.49
N ASP A 153 -13.11 -13.71 -0.36
CA ASP A 153 -14.12 -13.20 0.57
C ASP A 153 -13.55 -12.26 1.63
N CYS A 154 -13.39 -10.98 1.32
CA CYS A 154 -12.75 -10.01 2.22
C CYS A 154 -13.64 -9.54 3.40
N GLY A 155 -14.69 -10.28 3.74
CA GLY A 155 -15.67 -9.94 4.79
C GLY A 155 -15.05 -9.60 6.17
N GLY A 156 -13.97 -10.29 6.57
CA GLY A 156 -13.27 -10.00 7.83
C GLY A 156 -12.53 -8.67 7.88
N LEU A 157 -12.35 -8.01 6.74
CA LEU A 157 -11.68 -6.72 6.63
C LEU A 157 -12.58 -5.57 7.15
N TYR A 158 -13.90 -5.74 7.04
CA TYR A 158 -14.91 -4.76 7.48
C TYR A 158 -15.28 -4.86 8.96
N SER A 159 -15.06 -6.03 9.58
CA SER A 159 -15.43 -6.29 10.98
C SER A 159 -14.33 -5.94 11.98
N GLU A 160 -13.08 -5.78 11.52
CA GLU A 160 -11.97 -5.39 12.38
C GLU A 160 -11.78 -3.86 12.36
N LYS A 161 -12.30 -3.21 13.42
CA LYS A 161 -11.94 -1.88 13.98
C LYS A 161 -12.97 -0.75 13.82
N ILE A 162 -14.03 -0.83 14.62
CA ILE A 162 -14.48 0.36 15.37
C ILE A 162 -13.49 0.49 16.53
N PHE A 163 -12.55 1.43 16.46
CA PHE A 163 -11.84 1.88 17.64
C PHE A 163 -12.58 3.08 18.21
N LEU A 164 -13.13 2.92 19.41
CA LEU A 164 -13.45 4.02 20.32
C LEU A 164 -12.20 4.41 21.10
#